data_AF-A0A953YNU6-F1
#
_entry.id   AF-A0A953YNU6-F1
#
_cell.length_a   1.000
_cell.length_b   1.000
_cell.length_c   1.000
_cell.angle_alpha   90.00
_cell.angle_beta   90.00
_cell.angle_gamma   90.00
#
_symmetry.space_group_name_H-M   'P 1'
#
loop_
_entity.id
_entity.type
_entity.pdbx_description
1 polymer ?
#
loop_
_entity_poly.entity_id
_entity_poly.type
_entity_poly.pdbx_seq_one_letter_code
_entity_poly.pdbx_strand_id
1 'polypeptide(L)'
;MVDIQALRQRIAGMLQAPEETMRAHVTPVPPAMVVVREHVLPLLVASAACVAVLSFLFPIHIGGMVLRPGLTDVAILFVFRVVGSLVVLWILAGLAALLSQMFGGSRNFNAAFTLLGLSMTPLFIAEALFPLPVLGPLLGLAGLVYSFVLMYRTTPIALHLPQEHRGKHLVLFIMASMLLSFLLMSLLLGPVGAPGSL
;
A
#
# COMPACT_ATOMS: atom_id res chain seq x y z
N MET A 1 3.02 23.47 1.29
CA MET A 1 2.22 23.10 2.48
C MET A 1 1.26 22.01 2.05
N VAL A 2 1.05 20.97 2.86
CA VAL A 2 0.10 19.89 2.51
C VAL A 2 -1.31 20.44 2.66
N ASP A 3 -2.10 20.41 1.59
CA ASP A 3 -3.52 20.78 1.64
C ASP A 3 -4.32 19.60 2.21
N ILE A 4 -4.71 19.73 3.48
CA ILE A 4 -5.45 18.72 4.22
C ILE A 4 -6.88 18.57 3.68
N GLN A 5 -7.49 19.64 3.15
CA GLN A 5 -8.83 19.57 2.59
C GLN A 5 -8.81 18.77 1.27
N ALA A 6 -7.83 19.05 0.41
CA ALA A 6 -7.63 18.29 -0.83
C ALA A 6 -7.32 16.81 -0.54
N LEU A 7 -6.46 16.52 0.46
CA LEU A 7 -6.17 15.14 0.88
C LEU A 7 -7.44 14.41 1.34
N ARG A 8 -8.25 15.03 2.20
CA ARG A 8 -9.50 14.45 2.69
C ARG A 8 -10.47 14.17 1.54
N GLN A 9 -10.62 15.10 0.61
CA GLN A 9 -11.48 14.94 -0.56
C GLN A 9 -11.01 13.77 -1.44
N ARG A 10 -9.71 13.61 -1.64
CA ARG A 10 -9.15 12.48 -2.40
C ARG A 10 -9.39 11.15 -1.72
N ILE A 11 -9.19 11.07 -0.40
CA ILE A 11 -9.47 9.87 0.38
C ILE A 11 -10.96 9.52 0.27
N ALA A 12 -11.84 10.47 0.55
CA ALA A 12 -13.29 10.26 0.48
C ALA A 12 -13.75 9.88 -0.94
N GLY A 13 -13.21 10.56 -1.96
CA GLY A 13 -13.48 10.29 -3.36
C GLY A 13 -13.06 8.89 -3.77
N MET A 14 -11.87 8.41 -3.35
CA MET A 14 -11.46 7.03 -3.61
C MET A 14 -12.39 6.00 -2.95
N LEU A 15 -12.94 6.29 -1.76
CA LEU A 15 -13.84 5.38 -1.07
C LEU A 15 -15.27 5.39 -1.65
N GLN A 16 -15.75 6.52 -2.17
CA GLN A 16 -17.13 6.69 -2.63
C GLN A 16 -17.26 6.55 -4.15
N ALA A 17 -16.37 7.20 -4.89
CA ALA A 17 -16.37 7.28 -6.35
C ALA A 17 -14.94 7.08 -6.92
N PRO A 18 -14.37 5.86 -6.77
CA PRO A 18 -12.98 5.57 -7.11
C PRO A 18 -12.63 5.82 -8.58
N GLU A 19 -13.55 5.50 -9.49
CA GLU A 19 -13.31 5.67 -10.92
C GLU A 19 -13.25 7.14 -11.34
N GLU A 20 -14.17 7.97 -10.83
CA GLU A 20 -14.21 9.40 -11.09
C GLU A 20 -12.98 10.09 -10.50
N THR A 21 -12.64 9.74 -9.26
CA THR A 21 -11.45 10.26 -8.56
C THR A 21 -10.17 9.89 -9.28
N MET A 22 -10.06 8.65 -9.77
CA MET A 22 -8.92 8.21 -10.57
C MET A 22 -8.84 8.96 -11.90
N ARG A 23 -9.95 9.11 -12.63
CA ARG A 23 -9.97 9.86 -13.91
C ARG A 23 -9.52 11.30 -13.70
N ALA A 24 -10.00 11.95 -12.65
CA ALA A 24 -9.62 13.32 -12.33
C ALA A 24 -8.12 13.46 -12.01
N HIS A 25 -7.49 12.42 -11.43
CA HIS A 25 -6.07 12.45 -11.05
C HIS A 25 -5.11 11.92 -12.09
N VAL A 26 -5.57 11.15 -13.07
CA VAL A 26 -4.70 10.54 -14.10
C VAL A 26 -4.56 11.44 -15.34
N THR A 27 -5.37 12.49 -15.48
CA THR A 27 -5.36 13.36 -16.67
C THR A 27 -5.10 14.83 -16.31
N PRO A 28 -3.89 15.37 -16.54
CA PRO A 28 -2.67 14.70 -17.03
C PRO A 28 -2.04 13.78 -15.96
N VAL A 29 -1.23 12.80 -16.38
CA VAL A 29 -0.59 11.86 -15.45
C VAL A 29 0.43 12.61 -14.59
N PRO A 30 0.23 12.72 -13.26
CA PRO A 30 1.14 13.46 -12.40
C PRO A 30 2.43 12.65 -12.20
N PRO A 31 3.58 13.31 -12.00
CA PRO A 31 4.80 12.62 -11.56
C PRO A 31 4.56 11.87 -10.24
N ALA A 32 5.16 10.69 -10.08
CA ALA A 32 5.00 9.88 -8.86
C ALA A 32 5.31 10.67 -7.57
N MET A 33 6.34 11.53 -7.60
CA MET A 33 6.73 12.38 -6.47
C MET A 33 5.61 13.35 -6.03
N VAL A 34 4.76 13.81 -6.95
CA VAL A 34 3.60 14.65 -6.62
C VAL A 34 2.59 13.83 -5.83
N VAL A 35 2.25 12.64 -6.31
CA VAL A 35 1.33 11.71 -5.63
C VAL A 35 1.86 11.32 -4.25
N VAL A 36 3.18 11.12 -4.13
CA VAL A 36 3.83 10.87 -2.85
C VAL A 36 3.59 12.02 -1.87
N ARG A 37 3.94 13.24 -2.27
CA ARG A 37 3.88 14.40 -1.38
C ARG A 37 2.46 14.80 -1.02
N GLU A 38 1.53 14.67 -1.97
CA GLU A 38 0.16 15.17 -1.81
C GLU A 38 -0.82 14.16 -1.23
N HIS A 39 -0.55 12.87 -1.38
CA HIS A 39 -1.49 11.81 -0.99
C HIS A 39 -0.84 10.74 -0.11
N VAL A 40 0.16 10.03 -0.65
CA VAL A 40 0.69 8.82 0.00
C VAL A 40 1.44 9.15 1.29
N LEU A 41 2.37 10.10 1.28
CA LEU A 41 3.22 10.41 2.43
C LEU A 41 2.41 10.96 3.61
N PRO A 42 1.50 11.95 3.46
CA PRO A 42 0.66 12.40 4.56
C PRO A 42 -0.20 11.27 5.15
N LEU A 43 -0.73 10.40 4.29
CA LEU A 43 -1.55 9.26 4.72
C LEU A 43 -0.74 8.19 5.46
N LEU A 44 0.46 7.86 4.97
CA LEU A 44 1.38 6.93 5.64
C LEU A 44 1.86 7.48 6.99
N VAL A 45 2.19 8.78 7.06
CA VAL A 45 2.59 9.45 8.31
C VAL A 45 1.44 9.43 9.31
N ALA A 46 0.22 9.77 8.88
CA ALA A 46 -0.96 9.72 9.74
C ALA A 46 -1.26 8.29 10.23
N SER A 47 -1.16 7.30 9.35
CA SER A 47 -1.35 5.88 9.68
C SER A 47 -0.30 5.39 10.69
N ALA A 48 0.98 5.67 10.43
CA ALA A 48 2.08 5.30 11.32
C ALA A 48 1.99 6.01 12.68
N ALA A 49 1.56 7.28 12.72
CA ALA A 49 1.34 8.01 13.97
C ALA A 49 0.18 7.41 14.78
N CYS A 50 -0.91 7.04 14.11
CA CYS A 50 -2.03 6.35 14.75
C CYS A 50 -1.57 5.03 15.38
N VAL A 51 -0.75 4.25 14.66
CA VAL A 51 -0.23 2.99 15.17
C VAL A 51 0.71 3.22 16.34
N ALA A 52 1.61 4.19 16.27
CA ALA A 52 2.49 4.55 17.37
C ALA A 52 1.68 4.86 18.65
N VAL A 53 0.64 5.68 18.55
CA VAL A 53 -0.25 6.03 19.68
C VAL A 53 -1.00 4.81 20.20
N LEU A 54 -1.62 4.03 19.30
CA LEU A 54 -2.41 2.85 19.69
C LEU A 54 -1.53 1.75 20.30
N SER A 55 -0.25 1.66 19.92
CA SER A 55 0.68 0.66 20.48
C SER A 55 1.02 0.92 21.94
N PHE A 56 0.85 2.15 22.44
CA PHE A 56 0.96 2.46 23.87
C PHE A 56 -0.30 2.04 24.65
N LEU A 57 -1.47 2.10 24.03
CA LEU A 57 -2.76 1.76 24.67
C LEU A 57 -3.05 0.26 24.60
N PHE A 58 -2.72 -0.36 23.47
CA PHE A 58 -2.92 -1.77 23.18
C PHE A 58 -1.57 -2.41 22.92
N PRO A 59 -1.04 -3.22 23.86
CA PRO A 59 0.18 -3.96 23.63
C PRO A 59 0.06 -4.81 22.37
N ILE A 60 1.09 -4.81 21.54
CA ILE A 60 1.10 -5.63 20.33
C ILE A 60 1.35 -7.07 20.77
N HIS A 61 0.42 -7.96 20.43
CA HIS A 61 0.55 -9.38 20.69
C HIS A 61 1.11 -10.06 19.43
N ILE A 62 2.35 -10.56 19.49
CA ILE A 62 2.98 -11.30 18.39
C ILE A 62 3.35 -12.68 18.92
N GLY A 63 2.74 -13.73 18.35
CA GLY A 63 3.10 -15.13 18.68
C GLY A 63 2.97 -15.48 20.17
N GLY A 64 2.03 -14.87 20.90
CA GLY A 64 1.83 -15.08 22.34
C GLY A 64 2.71 -14.20 23.25
N MET A 65 3.63 -13.40 22.69
CA MET A 65 4.41 -12.43 23.45
C MET A 65 3.72 -11.06 23.45
N VAL A 66 3.69 -10.43 24.62
CA VAL A 66 3.20 -9.06 24.80
C VAL A 66 4.38 -8.10 24.63
N LEU A 67 4.48 -7.47 23.46
CA LEU A 67 5.51 -6.47 23.20
C LEU A 67 5.00 -5.11 23.67
N ARG A 68 5.68 -4.54 24.67
CA ARG A 68 5.51 -3.14 25.09
C ARG A 68 6.70 -2.34 24.58
N PRO A 69 6.61 -1.75 23.37
CA PRO A 69 7.73 -1.04 22.79
C PRO A 69 8.08 0.18 23.64
N GLY A 70 9.38 0.40 23.87
CA GLY A 70 9.87 1.63 24.44
C GLY A 70 9.71 2.80 23.45
N LEU A 71 9.94 4.04 23.91
CA LEU A 71 9.81 5.22 23.06
C LEU A 71 10.72 5.15 21.82
N THR A 72 11.94 4.64 22.00
CA THR A 72 12.91 4.43 20.92
C THR A 72 12.43 3.40 19.91
N ASP A 73 11.84 2.29 20.38
CA ASP A 73 11.31 1.23 19.50
C ASP A 73 10.16 1.77 18.66
N VAL A 74 9.26 2.55 19.25
CA VAL A 74 8.14 3.18 18.53
C VAL A 74 8.65 4.16 17.46
N ALA A 75 9.68 4.95 17.77
CA ALA A 75 10.27 5.87 16.79
C ALA A 75 10.93 5.12 15.62
N ILE A 76 11.65 4.04 15.91
CA ILE A 76 12.26 3.18 14.88
C ILE A 76 11.17 2.56 14.01
N LEU A 77 10.16 1.93 14.61
CA LEU A 77 9.04 1.31 13.89
C LEU A 77 8.27 2.32 13.04
N PHE A 78 8.08 3.54 13.53
CA PHE A 78 7.44 4.62 12.77
C PHE A 78 8.21 4.93 11.48
N VAL A 79 9.53 5.16 11.58
CA VAL A 79 10.36 5.47 10.41
C VAL A 79 10.41 4.29 9.44
N PHE A 80 10.64 3.07 9.96
CA PHE A 80 10.66 1.86 9.15
C PHE A 80 9.34 1.63 8.42
N ARG A 81 8.20 1.92 9.06
CA ARG A 81 6.89 1.78 8.43
C ARG A 81 6.70 2.78 7.30
N VAL A 82 6.94 4.07 7.55
CA VAL A 82 6.75 5.10 6.52
C VAL A 82 7.68 4.87 5.34
N VAL A 83 8.98 4.65 5.59
CA VAL A 83 9.98 4.45 4.54
C VAL A 83 9.77 3.10 3.85
N GLY A 84 9.54 2.03 4.61
CA GLY A 84 9.31 0.69 4.08
C GLY A 84 8.08 0.62 3.19
N SER A 85 6.93 1.16 3.63
CA SER A 85 5.71 1.21 2.81
C SER A 85 5.92 2.02 1.53
N LEU A 86 6.67 3.13 1.59
CA LEU A 86 6.96 3.94 0.41
C LEU A 86 7.86 3.19 -0.59
N VAL A 87 8.91 2.52 -0.11
CA VAL A 87 9.81 1.70 -0.94
C VAL A 87 9.05 0.56 -1.59
N VAL A 88 8.25 -0.19 -0.82
CA VAL A 88 7.43 -1.29 -1.33
C VAL A 88 6.46 -0.77 -2.40
N LEU A 89 5.77 0.35 -2.15
CA LEU A 89 4.86 0.95 -3.13
C LEU A 89 5.59 1.34 -4.42
N TRP A 90 6.81 1.85 -4.32
CA TRP A 90 7.65 2.18 -5.47
C TRP A 90 7.99 0.95 -6.32
N ILE A 91 8.41 -0.13 -5.66
CA ILE A 91 8.74 -1.40 -6.34
C ILE A 91 7.49 -1.98 -6.99
N LEU A 92 6.37 -1.98 -6.27
CA LEU A 92 5.09 -2.47 -6.79
C LEU A 92 4.59 -1.64 -7.98
N ALA A 93 4.82 -0.32 -8.00
CA ALA A 93 4.46 0.52 -9.15
C ALA A 93 5.26 0.15 -10.39
N GLY A 94 6.55 -0.15 -10.21
CA GLY A 94 7.40 -0.69 -11.28
C GLY A 94 6.88 -2.02 -11.78
N LEU A 95 6.54 -2.94 -10.87
CA LEU A 95 5.95 -4.23 -11.21
C LEU A 95 4.63 -4.06 -11.99
N ALA A 96 3.71 -3.21 -11.53
CA ALA A 96 2.43 -2.97 -12.20
C ALA A 96 2.61 -2.41 -13.63
N ALA A 97 3.55 -1.48 -13.84
CA ALA A 97 3.89 -0.92 -15.16
C ALA A 97 4.61 -1.92 -16.08
N LEU A 98 5.35 -2.88 -15.52
CA LEU A 98 5.93 -3.98 -16.31
C LEU A 98 4.85 -4.97 -16.74
N LEU A 99 3.97 -5.34 -15.80
CA LEU A 99 2.91 -6.30 -16.08
C LEU A 99 1.86 -5.75 -17.06
N SER A 100 1.60 -4.43 -17.05
CA SER A 100 0.63 -3.81 -17.96
C SER A 100 0.99 -3.99 -19.44
N GLN A 101 2.28 -3.98 -19.79
CA GLN A 101 2.74 -4.17 -21.17
C GLN A 101 2.34 -5.52 -21.75
N MET A 102 2.34 -6.57 -20.93
CA MET A 102 2.01 -7.93 -21.38
C MET A 102 0.53 -8.06 -21.80
N PHE A 103 -0.29 -7.08 -21.44
CA PHE A 103 -1.73 -7.05 -21.68
C PHE A 103 -2.17 -5.85 -22.51
N GLY A 104 -1.23 -5.18 -23.20
CA GLY A 104 -1.51 -4.05 -24.09
C GLY A 104 -1.78 -2.72 -23.38
N GLY A 105 -1.46 -2.59 -22.09
CA GLY A 105 -1.52 -1.33 -21.34
C GLY A 105 -0.25 -0.50 -21.46
N SER A 106 -0.29 0.71 -20.90
CA SER A 106 0.84 1.64 -20.91
C SER A 106 1.96 1.23 -19.93
N ARG A 107 3.23 1.31 -20.39
CA ARG A 107 4.43 1.24 -19.55
C ARG A 107 4.72 2.59 -18.89
N ASN A 108 3.77 3.13 -18.14
CA ASN A 108 3.95 4.42 -17.48
C ASN A 108 4.09 4.22 -15.96
N PHE A 109 5.31 4.36 -15.45
CA PHE A 109 5.60 4.25 -14.03
C PHE A 109 4.80 5.24 -13.19
N ASN A 110 4.70 6.50 -13.64
CA ASN A 110 3.94 7.52 -12.92
C ASN A 110 2.46 7.16 -12.84
N ALA A 111 1.88 6.66 -13.94
CA ALA A 111 0.48 6.21 -13.96
C ALA A 111 0.27 4.98 -13.05
N ALA A 112 1.19 4.02 -13.05
CA ALA A 112 1.16 2.86 -12.16
C ALA A 112 1.31 3.25 -10.69
N PHE A 113 2.15 4.24 -10.39
CA PHE A 113 2.30 4.77 -9.05
C PHE A 113 1.03 5.49 -8.59
N THR A 114 0.40 6.32 -9.44
CA THR A 114 -0.89 6.94 -9.16
C THR A 114 -1.97 5.89 -8.89
N LEU A 115 -2.03 4.84 -9.72
CA LEU A 115 -2.94 3.71 -9.55
C LEU A 115 -2.81 3.10 -8.16
N LEU A 116 -1.60 2.70 -7.78
CA LEU A 116 -1.36 2.04 -6.49
C LEU A 116 -1.52 3.00 -5.32
N GLY A 117 -0.92 4.19 -5.39
CA GLY A 117 -0.95 5.18 -4.32
C GLY A 117 -2.37 5.59 -3.93
N LEU A 118 -3.28 5.72 -4.90
CA LEU A 118 -4.67 6.02 -4.63
C LEU A 118 -5.47 4.75 -4.24
N SER A 119 -5.27 3.62 -4.93
CA SER A 119 -6.07 2.40 -4.68
C SER A 119 -5.71 1.69 -3.37
N MET A 120 -4.50 1.90 -2.85
CA MET A 120 -4.06 1.38 -1.54
C MET A 120 -4.51 2.25 -0.36
N THR A 121 -5.27 3.33 -0.61
CA THR A 121 -5.80 4.20 0.45
C THR A 121 -6.56 3.42 1.55
N PRO A 122 -7.50 2.50 1.24
CA PRO A 122 -8.17 1.71 2.26
C PRO A 122 -7.21 0.85 3.08
N LEU A 123 -6.21 0.23 2.45
CA LEU A 123 -5.19 -0.55 3.15
C LEU A 123 -4.43 0.31 4.16
N PHE A 124 -3.97 1.52 3.78
CA PHE A 124 -3.24 2.40 4.71
C PHE A 124 -4.11 2.87 5.88
N ILE A 125 -5.41 3.09 5.67
CA ILE A 125 -6.36 3.42 6.73
C ILE A 125 -6.58 2.23 7.66
N ALA A 126 -6.80 1.04 7.12
CA ALA A 126 -6.97 -0.18 7.90
C ALA A 126 -5.72 -0.52 8.73
N GLU A 127 -4.55 -0.32 8.12
CA GLU A 127 -3.25 -0.46 8.76
C GLU A 127 -3.06 0.46 9.97
N ALA A 128 -3.67 1.64 9.97
CA ALA A 128 -3.65 2.57 11.10
C ALA A 128 -4.35 1.97 12.33
N LEU A 129 -5.35 1.12 12.11
CA LEU A 129 -6.19 0.50 13.13
C LEU A 129 -5.71 -0.92 13.49
N PHE A 130 -4.65 -1.40 12.86
CA PHE A 130 -4.11 -2.74 13.08
C PHE A 130 -3.76 -3.08 14.55
N PRO A 131 -3.26 -2.13 15.39
CA PRO A 131 -2.97 -2.44 16.79
C PRO A 131 -4.21 -2.69 17.66
N LEU A 132 -5.41 -2.36 17.16
CA LEU A 132 -6.63 -2.80 17.83
C LEU A 132 -6.64 -4.34 17.85
N PRO A 133 -7.10 -5.00 18.93
CA PRO A 133 -7.09 -6.47 19.06
C PRO A 133 -7.89 -7.21 17.96
N VAL A 134 -8.93 -7.97 18.30
CA VAL A 134 -9.74 -8.74 17.32
C VAL A 134 -10.16 -7.91 16.08
N LEU A 135 -10.40 -6.60 16.26
CA LEU A 135 -10.80 -5.71 15.18
C LEU A 135 -9.66 -5.33 14.21
N GLY A 136 -8.41 -5.22 14.67
CA GLY A 136 -7.30 -4.73 13.84
C GLY A 136 -7.01 -5.62 12.64
N PRO A 137 -6.79 -6.93 12.82
CA PRO A 137 -6.58 -7.87 11.72
C PRO A 137 -7.78 -7.98 10.77
N LEU A 138 -9.01 -7.93 11.30
CA LEU A 138 -10.23 -7.97 10.48
C LEU A 138 -10.34 -6.73 9.58
N LEU A 139 -10.08 -5.54 10.15
CA LEU A 139 -10.04 -4.29 9.40
C LEU A 139 -8.89 -4.30 8.39
N GLY A 140 -7.72 -4.80 8.77
CA GLY A 140 -6.57 -5.00 7.89
C GLY A 140 -6.92 -5.82 6.65
N LEU A 141 -7.57 -6.97 6.84
CA LEU A 141 -8.03 -7.82 5.75
C LEU A 141 -9.10 -7.13 4.89
N ALA A 142 -10.07 -6.46 5.51
CA ALA A 142 -11.10 -5.72 4.78
C ALA A 142 -10.49 -4.59 3.92
N GLY A 143 -9.54 -3.84 4.47
CA GLY A 143 -8.80 -2.80 3.77
C GLY A 143 -7.99 -3.34 2.60
N LEU A 144 -7.28 -4.46 2.79
CA LEU A 144 -6.53 -5.13 1.74
C LEU A 144 -7.43 -5.58 0.59
N VAL A 145 -8.51 -6.32 0.89
CA VAL A 145 -9.45 -6.81 -0.11
C VAL A 145 -10.08 -5.63 -0.86
N TYR A 146 -10.51 -4.60 -0.14
CA TYR A 146 -11.11 -3.44 -0.76
C TYR A 146 -10.10 -2.70 -1.65
N SER A 147 -8.85 -2.53 -1.23
CA SER A 147 -7.79 -1.98 -2.06
C SER A 147 -7.57 -2.74 -3.38
N PHE A 148 -7.63 -4.07 -3.37
CA PHE A 148 -7.60 -4.85 -4.61
C PHE A 148 -8.85 -4.67 -5.47
N VAL A 149 -10.03 -4.51 -4.86
CA VAL A 149 -11.26 -4.17 -5.59
C VAL A 149 -11.14 -2.80 -6.25
N LEU A 150 -10.60 -1.78 -5.56
CA LEU A 150 -10.35 -0.48 -6.19
C LEU A 150 -9.37 -0.63 -7.34
N MET A 151 -8.26 -1.31 -7.12
CA MET A 151 -7.24 -1.51 -8.15
C MET A 151 -7.82 -2.22 -9.39
N TYR A 152 -8.65 -3.25 -9.21
CA TYR A 152 -9.36 -3.90 -10.32
C TYR A 152 -10.18 -2.92 -11.17
N ARG A 153 -10.91 -2.02 -10.50
CA ARG A 153 -11.79 -1.04 -11.15
C ARG A 153 -11.02 0.09 -11.83
N THR A 154 -9.93 0.55 -11.20
CA THR A 154 -9.19 1.74 -11.64
C THR A 154 -7.99 1.44 -12.54
N THR A 155 -7.53 0.19 -12.61
CA THR A 155 -6.45 -0.25 -13.52
C THR A 155 -6.69 0.14 -14.99
N PRO A 156 -7.85 -0.17 -15.62
CA PRO A 156 -8.07 0.19 -17.02
C PRO A 156 -8.05 1.71 -17.24
N ILE A 157 -8.43 2.49 -16.23
CA ILE A 157 -8.42 3.96 -16.26
C ILE A 157 -6.99 4.48 -16.18
N ALA A 158 -6.22 4.02 -15.20
CA ALA A 158 -4.88 4.55 -14.94
C ALA A 158 -3.87 4.09 -16.00
N LEU A 159 -3.93 2.82 -16.40
CA LEU A 159 -2.92 2.21 -17.26
C LEU A 159 -3.37 2.08 -18.73
N HIS A 160 -4.57 2.56 -19.08
CA HIS A 160 -5.16 2.37 -20.41
C HIS A 160 -5.21 0.89 -20.82
N LEU A 161 -5.43 0.01 -19.86
CA LEU A 161 -5.49 -1.43 -20.07
C LEU A 161 -6.85 -1.81 -20.69
N PRO A 162 -6.90 -2.70 -21.69
CA PRO A 162 -8.17 -3.27 -22.16
C PRO A 162 -8.99 -3.87 -21.00
N GLN A 163 -10.29 -3.59 -20.97
CA GLN A 163 -11.20 -4.02 -19.89
C GLN A 163 -11.20 -5.55 -19.69
N GLU A 164 -11.03 -6.31 -20.76
CA GLU A 164 -10.93 -7.78 -20.74
C GLU A 164 -9.71 -8.32 -19.99
N HIS A 165 -8.63 -7.53 -19.91
CA HIS A 165 -7.37 -7.95 -19.29
C HIS A 165 -7.22 -7.48 -17.85
N ARG A 166 -8.12 -6.64 -17.33
CA ARG A 166 -8.02 -6.09 -15.96
C ARG A 166 -7.94 -7.18 -14.88
N GLY A 167 -8.70 -8.27 -15.06
CA GLY A 167 -8.66 -9.42 -14.15
C GLY A 167 -7.35 -10.20 -14.23
N LYS A 168 -6.85 -10.46 -15.44
CA LYS A 168 -5.58 -11.16 -15.65
C LYS A 168 -4.40 -10.36 -15.09
N HIS A 169 -4.40 -9.04 -15.31
CA HIS A 169 -3.40 -8.14 -14.74
C HIS A 169 -3.44 -8.15 -13.21
N LEU A 170 -4.62 -8.05 -12.59
CA LEU A 170 -4.75 -8.11 -11.13
C LEU A 170 -4.23 -9.43 -10.55
N VAL A 171 -4.67 -10.57 -11.10
CA VAL A 171 -4.26 -11.89 -10.61
C VAL A 171 -2.75 -12.05 -10.71
N LEU A 172 -2.17 -11.69 -11.86
CA LEU A 172 -0.73 -11.78 -12.06
C LEU A 172 0.04 -10.82 -11.15
N PHE A 173 -0.49 -9.62 -10.92
CA PHE A 173 0.08 -8.65 -9.98
C PHE A 173 0.08 -9.18 -8.55
N ILE A 174 -1.02 -9.79 -8.08
CA ILE A 174 -1.09 -10.39 -6.74
C ILE A 174 -0.09 -11.54 -6.60
N MET A 175 -0.02 -12.43 -7.59
CA MET A 175 0.95 -13.55 -7.57
C MET A 175 2.39 -13.04 -7.56
N ALA A 176 2.71 -12.06 -8.41
CA ALA A 176 4.04 -11.48 -8.48
C ALA A 176 4.40 -10.68 -7.21
N SER A 177 3.44 -9.96 -6.61
CA SER A 177 3.67 -9.23 -5.36
C SER A 177 3.84 -10.15 -4.16
N MET A 178 3.14 -11.28 -4.10
CA MET A 178 3.36 -12.32 -3.09
C MET A 178 4.75 -12.94 -3.23
N LEU A 179 5.15 -13.30 -4.45
CA LEU A 179 6.50 -13.82 -4.72
C LEU A 179 7.58 -12.80 -4.32
N LEU A 180 7.38 -11.53 -4.70
CA LEU A 180 8.29 -10.45 -4.32
C LEU A 180 8.37 -10.30 -2.79
N SER A 181 7.24 -10.36 -2.09
CA SER A 181 7.19 -10.26 -0.63
C SER A 181 7.94 -11.43 0.03
N PHE A 182 7.80 -12.64 -0.50
CA PHE A 182 8.54 -13.82 -0.05
C PHE A 182 10.05 -13.66 -0.25
N LEU A 183 10.47 -13.18 -1.43
CA LEU A 183 11.88 -12.91 -1.73
C LEU A 183 12.46 -11.83 -0.79
N LEU A 184 11.74 -10.73 -0.58
CA LEU A 184 12.15 -9.68 0.34
C LEU A 184 12.30 -10.20 1.78
N MET A 185 11.36 -11.01 2.26
CA MET A 185 11.47 -11.64 3.59
C MET A 185 12.66 -12.59 3.68
N SER A 186 12.89 -13.43 2.67
CA SER A 186 14.04 -14.36 2.65
C SER A 186 15.39 -13.64 2.66
N LEU A 187 15.47 -12.47 2.02
CA LEU A 187 16.67 -11.64 1.99
C LEU A 187 16.91 -10.95 3.34
N LEU A 188 15.85 -10.45 3.99
CA LEU A 188 15.93 -9.70 5.25
C LEU A 188 16.20 -10.59 6.46
N LEU A 189 15.61 -11.80 6.51
CA LEU A 189 15.86 -12.76 7.59
C LEU A 189 17.12 -13.60 7.37
N GLY A 190 17.74 -13.53 6.19
CA GLY A 190 18.76 -14.49 5.76
C GLY A 190 18.19 -15.91 5.63
N PRO A 191 19.00 -16.91 5.22
CA PRO A 191 18.54 -18.29 5.16
C PRO A 191 18.33 -18.83 6.58
N VAL A 192 17.18 -18.59 7.19
CA VAL A 192 16.70 -19.28 8.42
C VAL A 192 16.26 -20.72 8.09
N GLY A 193 17.00 -21.36 7.18
CA GLY A 193 16.63 -22.60 6.54
C GLY A 193 17.76 -23.22 5.70
N ALA A 194 19.02 -22.98 6.06
CA ALA A 194 20.06 -23.94 5.72
C ALA A 194 20.01 -25.05 6.80
N PRO A 195 19.49 -26.25 6.52
CA PRO A 195 19.78 -27.41 7.36
C PRO A 195 21.27 -27.73 7.20
N GLY A 196 22.12 -27.13 8.02
CA GLY A 196 23.56 -27.44 8.05
C GLY A 196 24.45 -26.29 8.47
N SER A 197 24.51 -26.02 9.77
CA SER A 197 25.74 -25.54 10.42
C SER A 197 25.68 -25.90 11.90
N LEU A 198 26.01 -27.17 12.19
CA LEU A 198 26.64 -27.57 13.44
C LEU A 198 28.13 -27.21 13.37
#